data_AF-A0A0L0HNQ6-F1
#
_entry.id   AF-A0A0L0HNQ6-F1
#
_cell.length_a   1.000
_cell.length_b   1.000
_cell.length_c   1.000
_cell.angle_alpha   90.00
_cell.angle_beta   90.00
_cell.angle_gamma   90.00
#
_symmetry.space_group_name_H-M   'P 1'
#
loop_
_entity.id
_entity.type
_entity.pdbx_description
1 polymer ?
#
loop_
_entity_poly.entity_id
_entity_poly.type
_entity_poly.pdbx_seq_one_letter_code
_entity_poly.pdbx_strand_id
1 'polypeptide(L)'
;MPGVAVGSRRGNPSVAPVLNAVDFVPYNATHDHKSSYGNTSPGHLVASDELDRAKRLALETQAEENLRNMMEKEKVELHRKSLDRVQNWGNTVLGQRRQRLAAKEERMAKLEEERQKVDQEWAKLKDAKRQEAIDRARWMQRTEQPRIKQLHSSLLLSNVLEERNRQLIENEQRRKTLEKAKHAEEARLRHAEEEALRKEQEAMVRARIAAYQTAEDQLQQVAAKRHGKSRSRASSNVPGTDETRDDEKWAAESRRAAAQERELRLTDRQRQLKLEEEQRKALDAAKEQHEAEKRKILEDEKLLKEEAEKFAEMKRLFAVQRKEAEKRIIQERQNKSEAASRIAAEQSLEYQRRREEFLEKNIHAHDGLWEKRMAEEQARHKKALEQEASYQIEHLKEMQERRRRELEEGLAIRQKFEREATEFIEGGKAEKATAHKNLDILKKAHKEQMEMNERRRKQERSELLEDELAARREQETEDEAFENYAMQLMKEWRAAGKDVTPILRVLRQDNAQRKPERPVPPGQQLVNTFSRLGFPGRSTT
;
A
#
# COMPACT_ATOMS: atom_id res chain seq x y z
N MET A 1 -5.54 10.30 -19.73
CA MET A 1 -5.68 11.77 -19.93
C MET A 1 -4.44 12.45 -19.35
N PRO A 2 -3.95 13.54 -19.97
CA PRO A 2 -2.58 13.56 -20.53
C PRO A 2 -1.54 14.23 -19.61
N GLY A 3 -0.28 13.78 -19.62
CA GLY A 3 0.79 14.28 -20.50
C GLY A 3 1.95 14.81 -19.63
N VAL A 4 3.17 15.13 -20.08
CA VAL A 4 3.85 15.11 -21.39
C VAL A 4 5.34 14.79 -21.14
N ALA A 5 6.07 14.33 -22.17
CA ALA A 5 7.49 13.97 -22.12
C ALA A 5 8.45 15.12 -21.71
N VAL A 6 9.61 14.77 -21.16
CA VAL A 6 10.77 15.66 -21.01
C VAL A 6 11.96 15.07 -21.77
N GLY A 7 12.33 15.70 -22.88
CA GLY A 7 13.49 15.31 -23.69
C GLY A 7 14.78 15.95 -23.17
N SER A 8 15.88 15.18 -23.14
CA SER A 8 17.21 15.69 -22.78
C SER A 8 17.89 16.35 -23.98
N ARG A 9 17.94 17.68 -24.01
CA ARG A 9 18.82 18.44 -24.91
C ARG A 9 20.05 18.91 -24.14
N ARG A 10 21.23 18.47 -24.55
CA ARG A 10 22.50 19.12 -24.16
C ARG A 10 22.70 20.37 -25.02
N GLY A 11 22.98 21.50 -24.39
CA GLY A 11 23.30 22.76 -25.04
C GLY A 11 24.47 23.45 -24.31
N ASN A 12 25.42 23.93 -25.11
CA ASN A 12 26.67 24.63 -24.80
C ASN A 12 26.64 25.64 -23.63
N PRO A 13 27.84 26.12 -23.23
CA PRO A 13 28.11 27.51 -23.56
C PRO A 13 29.33 27.73 -24.47
N SER A 14 29.17 28.71 -25.36
CA SER A 14 30.17 29.24 -26.28
C SER A 14 31.29 29.99 -25.54
N VAL A 15 32.53 29.83 -25.99
CA VAL A 15 33.66 30.69 -25.62
C VAL A 15 33.97 31.61 -26.80
N ALA A 16 33.81 32.91 -26.60
CA ALA A 16 34.21 33.93 -27.57
C ALA A 16 35.42 34.71 -27.03
N PRO A 17 36.51 34.90 -27.81
CA PRO A 17 37.57 35.84 -27.50
C PRO A 17 37.25 37.23 -28.08
N VAL A 18 37.37 38.27 -27.26
CA VAL A 18 37.25 39.68 -27.69
C VAL A 18 38.63 40.35 -27.63
N LEU A 19 38.90 41.18 -28.64
CA LEU A 19 40.14 41.90 -28.89
C LEU A 19 40.30 43.19 -28.07
N ASN A 20 41.55 43.67 -28.01
CA ASN A 20 42.08 45.05 -27.92
C ASN A 20 43.17 45.15 -26.83
N ALA A 21 44.46 45.48 -27.03
CA ALA A 21 45.25 46.28 -27.99
C ALA A 21 45.79 47.59 -27.37
N VAL A 22 46.98 48.02 -27.86
CA VAL A 22 47.73 49.29 -27.58
C VAL A 22 48.44 49.34 -26.20
N ASP A 23 49.74 49.64 -26.03
CA ASP A 23 50.89 49.89 -26.96
C ASP A 23 52.26 49.61 -26.27
N PHE A 24 53.37 49.55 -27.04
CA PHE A 24 54.57 50.42 -26.92
C PHE A 24 55.66 50.05 -27.96
N VAL A 25 56.31 51.07 -28.56
CA VAL A 25 57.33 50.97 -29.64
C VAL A 25 58.70 51.40 -29.10
N PRO A 26 59.84 50.95 -29.67
CA PRO A 26 60.62 51.92 -30.47
C PRO A 26 61.44 51.33 -31.67
N TYR A 27 61.31 52.03 -32.81
CA TYR A 27 62.36 52.45 -33.75
C TYR A 27 63.24 51.45 -34.57
N ASN A 28 63.06 51.57 -35.89
CA ASN A 28 64.08 51.76 -36.94
C ASN A 28 65.34 50.86 -37.01
N ALA A 29 65.43 50.08 -38.09
CA ALA A 29 66.28 50.47 -39.23
C ALA A 29 65.84 49.78 -40.53
N THR A 30 65.51 50.55 -41.57
CA THR A 30 65.33 50.06 -42.94
C THR A 30 66.69 49.69 -43.54
N HIS A 31 66.77 48.66 -44.38
CA HIS A 31 67.64 48.62 -45.58
C HIS A 31 67.16 47.52 -46.55
N ASP A 32 66.47 47.95 -47.60
CA ASP A 32 66.45 47.22 -48.87
C ASP A 32 67.87 47.21 -49.45
N HIS A 33 68.35 46.08 -49.97
CA HIS A 33 69.29 46.09 -51.09
C HIS A 33 69.17 44.84 -51.96
N LYS A 34 68.47 44.98 -53.09
CA LYS A 34 68.78 44.24 -54.32
C LYS A 34 69.77 45.05 -55.15
N SER A 35 71.02 44.61 -55.21
CA SER A 35 71.97 44.89 -56.31
C SER A 35 73.00 43.76 -56.27
N SER A 36 73.17 42.91 -57.28
CA SER A 36 73.57 43.16 -58.67
C SER A 36 75.05 43.59 -58.80
N TYR A 37 75.82 42.69 -59.43
CA TYR A 37 77.16 42.80 -60.04
C TYR A 37 78.35 43.33 -59.21
N GLY A 38 79.38 42.49 -59.10
CA GLY A 38 80.71 42.81 -58.58
C GLY A 38 81.72 41.76 -59.03
N ASN A 39 82.21 41.88 -60.27
CA ASN A 39 83.15 40.94 -60.88
C ASN A 39 84.59 41.26 -60.43
N THR A 40 85.21 40.43 -59.59
CA THR A 40 86.64 40.54 -59.22
C THR A 40 87.37 39.22 -59.40
N SER A 41 88.55 39.30 -60.03
CA SER A 41 89.37 38.16 -60.46
C SER A 41 90.02 37.37 -59.29
N PRO A 42 90.37 36.09 -59.49
CA PRO A 42 90.84 35.21 -58.42
C PRO A 42 92.29 35.50 -57.99
N GLY A 43 92.53 35.47 -56.67
CA GLY A 43 93.85 35.52 -56.03
C GLY A 43 93.84 34.69 -54.74
N HIS A 44 94.96 34.02 -54.43
CA HIS A 44 95.05 32.90 -53.47
C HIS A 44 94.41 33.10 -52.08
N LEU A 45 93.68 32.06 -51.63
CA LEU A 45 93.25 31.87 -50.24
C LEU A 45 94.18 30.86 -49.54
N VAL A 46 94.64 31.20 -48.33
CA VAL A 46 95.29 30.25 -47.39
C VAL A 46 94.22 29.53 -46.59
N ALA A 47 94.41 28.24 -46.30
CA ALA A 47 93.40 27.39 -45.67
C ALA A 47 93.29 27.60 -44.14
N SER A 48 92.08 27.45 -43.61
CA SER A 48 91.75 27.63 -42.18
C SER A 48 92.59 26.76 -41.23
N ASP A 49 93.06 25.61 -41.71
CA ASP A 49 93.76 24.59 -40.91
C ASP A 49 95.12 25.05 -40.37
N GLU A 50 95.78 26.00 -41.04
CA GLU A 50 97.03 26.59 -40.55
C GLU A 50 96.79 27.53 -39.36
N LEU A 51 95.67 28.25 -39.39
CA LEU A 51 95.26 29.20 -38.35
C LEU A 51 94.90 28.49 -37.04
N ASP A 52 94.22 27.33 -37.12
CA ASP A 52 93.92 26.51 -35.94
C ASP A 52 95.13 25.74 -35.41
N ARG A 53 96.15 25.47 -36.24
CA ARG A 53 97.42 24.90 -35.78
C ARG A 53 98.22 25.92 -34.96
N ALA A 54 98.23 27.18 -35.37
CA ALA A 54 98.87 28.27 -34.61
C ALA A 54 98.23 28.49 -33.22
N LYS A 55 96.89 28.44 -33.11
CA LYS A 55 96.19 28.59 -31.83
C LYS A 55 96.56 27.54 -30.78
N ARG A 56 96.82 26.29 -31.19
CA ARG A 56 97.13 25.18 -30.27
C ARG A 56 98.49 25.34 -29.59
N LEU A 57 99.48 25.91 -30.28
CA LEU A 57 100.84 26.09 -29.74
C LEU A 57 100.94 27.20 -28.69
N ALA A 58 99.92 28.05 -28.54
CA ALA A 58 99.95 29.23 -27.66
C ALA A 58 99.30 29.02 -26.27
N LEU A 59 98.79 27.82 -25.97
CA LEU A 59 97.82 27.60 -24.87
C LEU A 59 98.33 26.79 -23.66
N GLU A 60 99.57 26.31 -23.64
CA GLU A 60 100.06 25.38 -22.61
C GLU A 60 100.82 26.06 -21.43
N THR A 61 100.10 26.82 -20.58
CA THR A 61 100.60 27.22 -19.25
C THR A 61 99.56 26.99 -18.14
N GLN A 62 99.67 25.84 -17.45
CA GLN A 62 98.72 25.32 -16.45
C GLN A 62 98.37 26.26 -15.26
N ALA A 63 99.16 27.31 -15.03
CA ALA A 63 98.89 28.28 -13.96
C ALA A 63 97.61 29.10 -14.21
N GLU A 64 97.32 29.46 -15.46
CA GLU A 64 96.11 30.23 -15.79
C GLU A 64 94.84 29.39 -15.66
N GLU A 65 94.88 28.11 -16.04
CA GLU A 65 93.73 27.21 -15.99
C GLU A 65 93.23 27.01 -14.56
N ASN A 66 94.15 26.85 -13.60
CA ASN A 66 93.80 26.69 -12.19
C ASN A 66 93.12 27.94 -11.60
N LEU A 67 93.57 29.13 -11.98
CA LEU A 67 92.93 30.39 -11.55
C LEU A 67 91.53 30.54 -12.17
N ARG A 68 91.37 30.22 -13.46
CA ARG A 68 90.06 30.20 -14.14
C ARG A 68 89.08 29.24 -13.45
N ASN A 69 89.53 28.01 -13.15
CA ASN A 69 88.72 27.00 -12.46
C ASN A 69 88.26 27.43 -11.05
N MET A 70 89.09 28.16 -10.30
CA MET A 70 88.70 28.69 -8.98
C MET A 70 87.66 29.82 -9.11
N MET A 71 87.88 30.77 -10.03
CA MET A 71 86.95 31.85 -10.32
C MET A 71 85.59 31.34 -10.83
N GLU A 72 85.58 30.26 -11.63
CA GLU A 72 84.34 29.61 -12.09
C GLU A 72 83.57 28.96 -10.95
N LYS A 73 84.26 28.24 -10.03
CA LYS A 73 83.61 27.65 -8.85
C LYS A 73 82.99 28.72 -7.95
N GLU A 74 83.73 29.78 -7.64
CA GLU A 74 83.21 30.89 -6.83
C GLU A 74 82.03 31.57 -7.52
N LYS A 75 82.10 31.80 -8.83
CA LYS A 75 80.99 32.35 -9.63
C LYS A 75 79.75 31.46 -9.60
N VAL A 76 79.89 30.13 -9.71
CA VAL A 76 78.77 29.18 -9.60
C VAL A 76 78.18 29.17 -8.19
N GLU A 77 79.01 29.20 -7.14
CA GLU A 77 78.52 29.29 -5.77
C GLU A 77 77.79 30.60 -5.47
N LEU A 78 78.34 31.74 -5.92
CA LEU A 78 77.70 33.05 -5.79
C LEU A 78 76.41 33.12 -6.59
N HIS A 79 76.35 32.50 -7.77
CA HIS A 79 75.13 32.35 -8.56
C HIS A 79 74.08 31.51 -7.81
N ARG A 80 74.46 30.40 -7.18
CA ARG A 80 73.55 29.58 -6.37
C ARG A 80 73.03 30.36 -5.16
N LYS A 81 73.93 31.00 -4.38
CA LYS A 81 73.61 31.91 -3.27
C LYS A 81 72.77 33.12 -3.73
N SER A 82 72.77 33.47 -5.01
CA SER A 82 71.89 34.49 -5.60
C SER A 82 70.51 33.92 -5.90
N LEU A 83 70.41 32.76 -6.57
CA LEU A 83 69.13 32.08 -6.85
C LEU A 83 68.35 31.76 -5.58
N ASP A 84 69.01 31.24 -4.55
CA ASP A 84 68.38 30.87 -3.28
C ASP A 84 67.80 32.11 -2.56
N ARG A 85 68.44 33.28 -2.71
CA ARG A 85 67.90 34.57 -2.22
C ARG A 85 66.72 35.05 -3.06
N VAL A 86 66.84 35.01 -4.39
CA VAL A 86 65.78 35.43 -5.34
C VAL A 86 64.53 34.56 -5.23
N GLN A 87 64.66 33.28 -4.89
CA GLN A 87 63.53 32.37 -4.66
C GLN A 87 62.58 32.86 -3.55
N ASN A 88 63.12 33.55 -2.55
CA ASN A 88 62.37 34.10 -1.41
C ASN A 88 61.88 35.54 -1.66
N TRP A 89 62.19 36.15 -2.81
CA TRP A 89 61.75 37.50 -3.15
C TRP A 89 60.33 37.49 -3.76
N GLY A 90 59.34 37.89 -2.96
CA GLY A 90 57.94 38.01 -3.39
C GLY A 90 57.70 38.95 -4.59
N ASN A 91 58.57 39.94 -4.78
CA ASN A 91 58.45 40.94 -5.86
C ASN A 91 58.90 40.42 -7.24
N THR A 92 59.41 39.20 -7.34
CA THR A 92 59.74 38.57 -8.64
C THR A 92 58.47 38.13 -9.38
N VAL A 93 58.51 38.01 -10.71
CA VAL A 93 57.35 37.54 -11.50
C VAL A 93 56.89 36.14 -11.05
N LEU A 94 57.83 35.26 -10.69
CA LEU A 94 57.52 33.94 -10.13
C LEU A 94 56.94 34.03 -8.71
N GLY A 95 57.46 34.91 -7.85
CA GLY A 95 56.93 35.19 -6.52
C GLY A 95 55.49 35.70 -6.58
N GLN A 96 55.22 36.73 -7.39
CA GLN A 96 53.88 37.26 -7.61
C GLN A 96 52.92 36.21 -8.20
N ARG A 97 53.38 35.36 -9.12
CA ARG A 97 52.55 34.26 -9.66
C ARG A 97 52.21 33.23 -8.59
N ARG A 98 53.17 32.85 -7.72
CA ARG A 98 52.92 31.97 -6.57
C ARG A 98 51.93 32.59 -5.59
N GLN A 99 52.08 33.87 -5.26
CA GLN A 99 51.13 34.59 -4.39
C GLN A 99 49.71 34.64 -4.99
N ARG A 100 49.57 34.92 -6.30
CA ARG A 100 48.26 34.91 -6.97
C ARG A 100 47.61 33.52 -7.01
N LEU A 101 48.39 32.45 -7.15
CA LEU A 101 47.89 31.08 -7.09
C LEU A 101 47.45 30.72 -5.67
N ALA A 102 48.28 30.98 -4.66
CA ALA A 102 47.94 30.76 -3.26
C ALA A 102 46.69 31.54 -2.83
N ALA A 103 46.58 32.83 -3.20
CA ALA A 103 45.39 33.64 -2.92
C ALA A 103 44.13 33.15 -3.66
N LYS A 104 44.29 32.53 -4.85
CA LYS A 104 43.18 31.88 -5.57
C LYS A 104 42.77 30.58 -4.88
N GLU A 105 43.73 29.76 -4.47
CA GLU A 105 43.49 28.52 -3.72
C GLU A 105 42.80 28.81 -2.38
N GLU A 106 43.28 29.79 -1.62
CA GLU A 106 42.65 30.27 -0.38
C GLU A 106 41.22 30.77 -0.63
N ARG A 107 40.98 31.52 -1.72
CA ARG A 107 39.63 31.96 -2.09
C ARG A 107 38.71 30.80 -2.47
N MET A 108 39.21 29.80 -3.20
CA MET A 108 38.44 28.61 -3.57
C MET A 108 38.11 27.76 -2.34
N ALA A 109 39.07 27.55 -1.44
CA ALA A 109 38.85 26.84 -0.17
C ALA A 109 37.78 27.52 0.68
N LYS A 110 37.83 28.85 0.84
CA LYS A 110 36.79 29.62 1.55
C LYS A 110 35.41 29.49 0.89
N LEU A 111 35.33 29.55 -0.44
CA LEU A 111 34.07 29.35 -1.17
C LEU A 111 33.52 27.91 -1.05
N GLU A 112 34.38 26.91 -0.94
CA GLU A 112 33.98 25.52 -0.72
C GLU A 112 33.52 25.29 0.73
N GLU A 113 34.20 25.88 1.72
CA GLU A 113 33.74 25.89 3.11
C GLU A 113 32.38 26.59 3.26
N GLU A 114 32.16 27.73 2.59
CA GLU A 114 30.87 28.44 2.57
C GLU A 114 29.77 27.57 1.97
N ARG A 115 30.03 26.88 0.85
CA ARG A 115 29.08 25.92 0.26
C ARG A 115 28.77 24.76 1.19
N GLN A 116 29.78 24.17 1.83
CA GLN A 116 29.58 23.08 2.79
C GLN A 116 28.76 23.53 4.01
N LYS A 117 28.94 24.76 4.51
CA LYS A 117 28.10 25.34 5.57
C LYS A 117 26.65 25.48 5.12
N VAL A 118 26.42 26.01 3.92
CA VAL A 118 25.07 26.13 3.33
C VAL A 118 24.41 24.77 3.14
N ASP A 119 25.12 23.76 2.64
CA ASP A 119 24.59 22.40 2.46
C ASP A 119 24.24 21.75 3.82
N GLN A 120 25.05 21.96 4.85
CA GLN A 120 24.76 21.51 6.22
C GLN A 120 23.53 22.21 6.84
N GLU A 121 23.35 23.51 6.58
CA GLU A 121 22.16 24.26 7.01
C GLU A 121 20.90 23.78 6.29
N TRP A 122 20.97 23.54 4.97
CA TRP A 122 19.88 22.96 4.20
C TRP A 122 19.52 21.54 4.64
N ALA A 123 20.52 20.70 4.97
CA ALA A 123 20.28 19.38 5.53
C ALA A 123 19.52 19.47 6.86
N LYS A 124 20.00 20.28 7.82
CA LYS A 124 19.32 20.51 9.11
C LYS A 124 17.89 21.01 8.94
N LEU A 125 17.66 21.96 8.03
CA LEU A 125 16.34 22.52 7.76
C LEU A 125 15.40 21.50 7.10
N LYS A 126 15.93 20.65 6.21
CA LYS A 126 15.17 19.56 5.58
C LYS A 126 14.80 18.47 6.60
N ASP A 127 15.71 18.10 7.48
CA ASP A 127 15.47 17.11 8.52
C ASP A 127 14.50 17.64 9.59
N ALA A 128 14.60 18.92 9.97
CA ALA A 128 13.61 19.59 10.81
C ALA A 128 12.20 19.58 10.18
N LYS A 129 12.07 19.97 8.91
CA LYS A 129 10.78 19.89 8.18
C LYS A 129 10.24 18.47 8.06
N ARG A 130 11.12 17.47 7.88
CA ARG A 130 10.75 16.06 7.87
C ARG A 130 10.24 15.62 9.25
N GLN A 131 10.91 16.01 10.31
CA GLN A 131 10.52 15.72 11.68
C GLN A 131 9.17 16.36 12.03
N GLU A 132 8.97 17.65 11.70
CA GLU A 132 7.68 18.34 11.83
C GLU A 132 6.55 17.68 11.04
N ALA A 133 6.85 17.10 9.87
CA ALA A 133 5.86 16.36 9.07
C ALA A 133 5.51 15.02 9.72
N ILE A 134 6.51 14.29 10.24
CA ILE A 134 6.32 13.03 10.98
C ILE A 134 5.53 13.27 12.26
N ASP A 135 5.86 14.31 13.03
CA ASP A 135 5.19 14.57 14.31
C ASP A 135 3.77 15.12 14.11
N ARG A 136 3.51 15.89 13.04
CA ARG A 136 2.13 16.20 12.61
C ARG A 136 1.35 14.95 12.19
N ALA A 137 1.96 14.04 11.43
CA ALA A 137 1.31 12.79 11.03
C ALA A 137 0.97 11.91 12.24
N ARG A 138 1.91 11.77 13.20
CA ARG A 138 1.69 11.09 14.49
C ARG A 138 0.59 11.73 15.31
N TRP A 139 0.57 13.07 15.38
CA TRP A 139 -0.49 13.80 16.07
C TRP A 139 -1.86 13.57 15.42
N MET A 140 -1.96 13.62 14.08
CA MET A 140 -3.18 13.30 13.35
C MET A 140 -3.63 11.86 13.60
N GLN A 141 -2.74 10.87 13.45
CA GLN A 141 -3.05 9.45 13.72
C GLN A 141 -3.58 9.25 15.14
N ARG A 142 -2.93 9.86 16.14
CA ARG A 142 -3.37 9.83 17.54
C ARG A 142 -4.75 10.47 17.71
N THR A 143 -4.98 11.66 17.16
CA THR A 143 -6.29 12.34 17.23
C THR A 143 -7.39 11.60 16.48
N GLU A 144 -7.05 10.85 15.43
CA GLU A 144 -7.99 10.03 14.68
C GLU A 144 -8.44 8.76 15.43
N GLN A 145 -7.71 8.31 16.46
CA GLN A 145 -8.10 7.14 17.27
C GLN A 145 -9.48 7.35 17.94
N PRO A 146 -10.38 6.35 17.90
CA PRO A 146 -11.77 6.51 18.36
C PRO A 146 -11.87 6.84 19.86
N ARG A 147 -10.97 6.30 20.68
CA ARG A 147 -10.91 6.56 22.13
C ARG A 147 -10.50 8.00 22.43
N ILE A 148 -9.57 8.56 21.64
CA ILE A 148 -9.16 9.97 21.77
C ILE A 148 -10.25 10.91 21.27
N LYS A 149 -10.98 10.56 20.20
CA LYS A 149 -12.20 11.29 19.79
C LYS A 149 -13.28 11.32 20.88
N GLN A 150 -13.52 10.20 21.57
CA GLN A 150 -14.45 10.15 22.71
C GLN A 150 -13.95 10.99 23.91
N LEU A 151 -12.65 10.99 24.17
CA LEU A 151 -12.04 11.85 25.17
C LEU A 151 -12.22 13.34 24.81
N HIS A 152 -11.94 13.73 23.56
CA HIS A 152 -12.11 15.11 23.05
C HIS A 152 -13.57 15.55 23.02
N SER A 153 -14.53 14.67 22.73
CA SER A 153 -15.96 15.04 22.80
C SER A 153 -16.42 15.27 24.25
N SER A 154 -15.89 14.52 25.23
CA SER A 154 -16.12 14.80 26.66
C SER A 154 -15.47 16.11 27.12
N LEU A 155 -14.33 16.47 26.53
CA LEU A 155 -13.64 17.73 26.74
C LEU A 155 -14.47 18.93 26.26
N LEU A 156 -15.03 18.81 25.05
CA LEU A 156 -15.96 19.78 24.49
C LEU A 156 -17.23 19.92 25.34
N LEU A 157 -17.76 18.79 25.85
CA LEU A 157 -18.92 18.81 26.75
C LEU A 157 -18.62 19.58 28.05
N SER A 158 -17.42 19.44 28.64
CA SER A 158 -16.99 20.23 29.80
C SER A 158 -17.03 21.73 29.51
N ASN A 159 -16.44 22.18 28.39
CA ASN A 159 -16.52 23.57 27.94
C ASN A 159 -17.97 24.07 27.78
N VAL A 160 -18.85 23.25 27.17
CA VAL A 160 -20.25 23.63 26.95
C VAL A 160 -21.03 23.76 28.27
N LEU A 161 -20.73 22.92 29.27
CA LEU A 161 -21.32 23.04 30.60
C LEU A 161 -20.81 24.28 31.35
N GLU A 162 -19.52 24.58 31.26
CA GLU A 162 -18.92 25.80 31.83
C GLU A 162 -19.53 27.07 31.21
N GLU A 163 -19.63 27.12 29.88
CA GLU A 163 -20.21 28.23 29.15
C GLU A 163 -21.71 28.40 29.44
N ARG A 164 -22.46 27.30 29.53
CA ARG A 164 -23.86 27.32 29.98
C ARG A 164 -23.99 27.89 31.40
N ASN A 165 -23.11 27.52 32.32
CA ASN A 165 -23.13 28.03 33.69
C ASN A 165 -22.80 29.54 33.72
N ARG A 166 -21.83 29.99 32.92
CA ARG A 166 -21.51 31.43 32.72
C ARG A 166 -22.72 32.20 32.20
N GLN A 167 -23.40 31.69 31.17
CA GLN A 167 -24.61 32.30 30.61
C GLN A 167 -25.78 32.32 31.60
N LEU A 168 -25.94 31.30 32.44
CA LEU A 168 -26.97 31.30 33.50
C LEU A 168 -26.70 32.39 34.53
N ILE A 169 -25.45 32.53 34.98
CA ILE A 169 -25.05 33.59 35.93
C ILE A 169 -25.26 34.98 35.33
N GLU A 170 -24.84 35.20 34.08
CA GLU A 170 -25.03 36.48 33.39
C GLU A 170 -26.52 36.81 33.21
N ASN A 171 -27.34 35.85 32.79
CA ASN A 171 -28.78 36.04 32.64
C ASN A 171 -29.47 36.32 33.99
N GLU A 172 -29.05 35.68 35.08
CA GLU A 172 -29.59 35.97 36.41
C GLU A 172 -29.20 37.37 36.89
N GLN A 173 -27.94 37.79 36.66
CA GLN A 173 -27.49 39.16 36.94
C GLN A 173 -28.26 40.19 36.11
N ARG A 174 -28.44 39.94 34.81
CA ARG A 174 -29.23 40.77 33.89
C ARG A 174 -30.70 40.85 34.32
N ARG A 175 -31.29 39.75 34.79
CA ARG A 175 -32.66 39.77 35.32
C ARG A 175 -32.75 40.60 36.59
N LYS A 176 -31.83 40.40 37.54
CA LYS A 176 -31.76 41.18 38.80
C LYS A 176 -31.51 42.68 38.57
N THR A 177 -30.74 43.07 37.56
CA THR A 177 -30.55 44.50 37.22
C THR A 177 -31.78 45.10 36.55
N LEU A 178 -32.46 44.36 35.66
CA LEU A 178 -33.73 44.78 35.07
C LEU A 178 -34.86 44.89 36.12
N GLU A 179 -34.96 43.94 37.05
CA GLU A 179 -35.91 43.99 38.19
C GLU A 179 -35.65 45.23 39.07
N LYS A 180 -34.39 45.52 39.40
CA LYS A 180 -34.00 46.74 40.14
C LYS A 180 -34.32 48.02 39.37
N ALA A 181 -34.10 48.04 38.05
CA ALA A 181 -34.40 49.21 37.22
C ALA A 181 -35.90 49.49 37.17
N LYS A 182 -36.73 48.44 36.99
CA LYS A 182 -38.20 48.54 37.05
C LYS A 182 -38.69 49.05 38.40
N HIS A 183 -38.22 48.49 39.52
CA HIS A 183 -38.62 48.99 40.84
C HIS A 183 -38.17 50.43 41.10
N ALA A 184 -37.02 50.86 40.57
CA ALA A 184 -36.58 52.25 40.65
C ALA A 184 -37.44 53.20 39.79
N GLU A 185 -37.93 52.74 38.64
CA GLU A 185 -38.90 53.46 37.80
C GLU A 185 -40.26 53.56 38.50
N GLU A 186 -40.81 52.44 38.99
CA GLU A 186 -42.05 52.38 39.76
C GLU A 186 -42.02 53.31 40.98
N ALA A 187 -40.90 53.36 41.70
CA ALA A 187 -40.72 54.25 42.84
C ALA A 187 -40.69 55.74 42.42
N ARG A 188 -40.10 56.07 41.27
CA ARG A 188 -40.12 57.44 40.70
C ARG A 188 -41.51 57.85 40.26
N LEU A 189 -42.26 56.95 39.61
CA LEU A 189 -43.64 57.19 39.20
C LEU A 189 -44.54 57.45 40.41
N ARG A 190 -44.47 56.60 41.45
CA ARG A 190 -45.22 56.82 42.70
C ARG A 190 -44.87 58.15 43.38
N HIS A 191 -43.57 58.52 43.43
CA HIS A 191 -43.17 59.81 43.99
C HIS A 191 -43.70 61.00 43.16
N ALA A 192 -43.76 60.87 41.83
CA ALA A 192 -44.33 61.89 40.95
C ALA A 192 -45.86 62.00 41.13
N GLU A 193 -46.57 60.88 41.30
CA GLU A 193 -48.00 60.82 41.63
C GLU A 193 -48.29 61.48 42.99
N GLU A 194 -47.49 61.16 44.03
CA GLU A 194 -47.60 61.78 45.36
C GLU A 194 -47.34 63.30 45.32
N GLU A 195 -46.34 63.76 44.55
CA GLU A 195 -46.11 65.20 44.33
C GLU A 195 -47.26 65.88 43.57
N ALA A 196 -47.82 65.21 42.56
CA ALA A 196 -48.95 65.74 41.79
C ALA A 196 -50.18 65.89 42.69
N LEU A 197 -50.51 64.88 43.49
CA LEU A 197 -51.57 64.91 44.49
C LEU A 197 -51.37 66.01 45.53
N ARG A 198 -50.14 66.24 46.02
CA ARG A 198 -49.83 67.37 46.91
C ARG A 198 -50.08 68.73 46.23
N LYS A 199 -49.61 68.90 45.00
CA LYS A 199 -49.82 70.14 44.22
C LYS A 199 -51.30 70.39 43.94
N GLU A 200 -52.08 69.34 43.67
CA GLU A 200 -53.53 69.41 43.49
C GLU A 200 -54.24 69.78 44.81
N GLN A 201 -53.86 69.18 45.94
CA GLN A 201 -54.38 69.55 47.27
C GLN A 201 -54.06 71.01 47.62
N GLU A 202 -52.83 71.48 47.37
CA GLU A 202 -52.47 72.89 47.53
C GLU A 202 -53.28 73.81 46.61
N ALA A 203 -53.46 73.44 45.34
CA ALA A 203 -54.27 74.19 44.39
C ALA A 203 -55.74 74.25 44.81
N MET A 204 -56.31 73.15 45.30
CA MET A 204 -57.66 73.08 45.88
C MET A 204 -57.81 73.98 47.11
N VAL A 205 -56.82 73.99 48.02
CA VAL A 205 -56.81 74.88 49.19
C VAL A 205 -56.71 76.35 48.75
N ARG A 206 -55.82 76.69 47.82
CA ARG A 206 -55.67 78.06 47.27
C ARG A 206 -56.94 78.51 46.55
N ALA A 207 -57.53 77.66 45.73
CA ALA A 207 -58.80 77.91 45.05
C ALA A 207 -59.95 78.11 46.05
N ARG A 208 -59.98 77.34 47.14
CA ARG A 208 -60.96 77.51 48.22
C ARG A 208 -60.77 78.83 48.97
N ILE A 209 -59.54 79.23 49.27
CA ILE A 209 -59.24 80.54 49.89
C ILE A 209 -59.64 81.67 48.94
N ALA A 210 -59.25 81.60 47.67
CA ALA A 210 -59.62 82.57 46.64
C ALA A 210 -61.15 82.62 46.43
N ALA A 211 -61.85 81.49 46.51
CA ALA A 211 -63.30 81.43 46.45
C ALA A 211 -63.96 82.03 47.69
N TYR A 212 -63.40 81.86 48.91
CA TYR A 212 -63.88 82.57 50.10
C TYR A 212 -63.67 84.09 49.98
N GLN A 213 -62.49 84.54 49.55
CA GLN A 213 -62.22 85.97 49.29
C GLN A 213 -63.16 86.53 48.21
N THR A 214 -63.31 85.81 47.09
CA THR A 214 -64.23 86.19 46.02
C THR A 214 -65.68 86.19 46.50
N ALA A 215 -66.08 85.28 47.39
CA ALA A 215 -67.42 85.25 47.98
C ALA A 215 -67.64 86.40 48.98
N GLU A 216 -66.62 86.82 49.70
CA GLU A 216 -66.63 87.99 50.58
C GLU A 216 -66.70 89.29 49.77
N ASP A 217 -65.87 89.45 48.75
CA ASP A 217 -65.92 90.53 47.75
C ASP A 217 -67.28 90.55 47.03
N GLN A 218 -67.83 89.37 46.68
CA GLN A 218 -69.16 89.26 46.09
C GLN A 218 -70.26 89.57 47.10
N LEU A 219 -70.10 89.30 48.40
CA LEU A 219 -71.04 89.73 49.44
C LEU A 219 -71.04 91.24 49.59
N GLN A 220 -69.86 91.88 49.58
CA GLN A 220 -69.71 93.34 49.54
C GLN A 220 -70.30 93.93 48.24
N GLN A 221 -70.02 93.32 47.08
CA GLN A 221 -70.63 93.70 45.80
C GLN A 221 -72.13 93.40 45.77
N VAL A 222 -72.65 92.39 46.45
CA VAL A 222 -74.09 92.09 46.52
C VAL A 222 -74.80 93.02 47.49
N ALA A 223 -74.13 93.55 48.52
CA ALA A 223 -74.63 94.70 49.27
C ALA A 223 -74.72 95.94 48.35
N ALA A 224 -73.64 96.31 47.67
CA ALA A 224 -73.63 97.42 46.71
C ALA A 224 -74.60 97.22 45.53
N LYS A 225 -74.78 95.98 45.07
CA LYS A 225 -75.67 95.59 43.96
C LYS A 225 -77.09 95.31 44.44
N ARG A 226 -77.37 95.12 45.73
CA ARG A 226 -78.75 95.20 46.27
C ARG A 226 -79.28 96.63 46.16
N HIS A 227 -78.43 97.65 46.32
CA HIS A 227 -78.79 99.02 45.96
C HIS A 227 -79.04 99.21 44.45
N GLY A 228 -78.31 98.50 43.57
CA GLY A 228 -78.49 98.59 42.11
C GLY A 228 -79.61 97.72 41.50
N LYS A 229 -79.85 96.51 42.03
CA LYS A 229 -80.63 95.43 41.39
C LYS A 229 -82.11 95.40 41.79
N SER A 230 -82.57 96.38 42.57
CA SER A 230 -83.98 96.78 42.57
C SER A 230 -84.41 97.30 41.18
N ARG A 231 -83.46 97.76 40.36
CA ARG A 231 -83.69 98.42 39.06
C ARG A 231 -83.70 97.48 37.84
N SER A 232 -83.38 96.20 37.98
CA SER A 232 -83.29 95.26 36.84
C SER A 232 -83.85 93.86 37.19
N ARG A 233 -85.17 93.75 37.24
CA ARG A 233 -85.89 92.48 37.05
C ARG A 233 -85.75 92.00 35.60
N ALA A 234 -86.06 90.72 35.39
CA ALA A 234 -86.59 90.14 34.14
C ALA A 234 -85.67 90.12 32.89
N SER A 235 -84.98 88.99 32.72
CA SER A 235 -84.55 88.27 31.48
C SER A 235 -83.28 87.47 31.83
N SER A 236 -82.97 86.31 31.25
CA SER A 236 -83.69 85.32 30.44
C SER A 236 -82.87 84.00 30.52
N ASN A 237 -83.51 82.83 30.57
CA ASN A 237 -82.84 81.52 30.47
C ASN A 237 -83.43 80.75 29.28
N VAL A 238 -82.62 80.03 28.49
CA VAL A 238 -82.86 78.68 27.90
C VAL A 238 -81.54 78.15 27.28
N PRO A 239 -81.19 76.85 27.41
CA PRO A 239 -80.05 76.19 26.74
C PRO A 239 -80.46 75.17 25.64
N GLY A 240 -79.49 74.74 24.82
CA GLY A 240 -79.51 73.54 23.95
C GLY A 240 -78.05 73.13 23.62
N THR A 241 -77.57 71.89 23.75
CA THR A 241 -77.90 70.57 23.14
C THR A 241 -77.41 70.40 21.70
N ASP A 242 -76.28 69.70 21.53
CA ASP A 242 -75.72 69.19 20.26
C ASP A 242 -74.94 67.87 20.55
N GLU A 243 -75.59 66.71 20.45
CA GLU A 243 -74.99 65.37 20.66
C GLU A 243 -75.45 64.32 19.62
N THR A 244 -75.78 64.73 18.39
CA THR A 244 -76.36 63.86 17.35
C THR A 244 -75.63 63.94 16.00
N ARG A 245 -74.29 63.99 16.02
CA ARG A 245 -73.48 64.16 14.78
C ARG A 245 -72.26 63.23 14.63
N ASP A 246 -71.92 62.42 15.64
CA ASP A 246 -70.74 61.54 15.59
C ASP A 246 -71.05 60.05 15.35
N ASP A 247 -72.26 59.59 15.67
CA ASP A 247 -72.67 58.18 15.47
C ASP A 247 -72.70 57.75 13.98
N GLU A 248 -72.98 58.68 13.06
CA GLU A 248 -73.07 58.37 11.63
C GLU A 248 -71.72 58.01 10.98
N LYS A 249 -70.61 58.48 11.56
CA LYS A 249 -69.26 58.25 11.02
C LYS A 249 -68.77 56.82 11.26
N TRP A 250 -69.05 56.28 12.46
CA TRP A 250 -68.64 54.94 12.88
C TRP A 250 -69.27 53.82 12.01
N ALA A 251 -70.52 54.02 11.59
CA ALA A 251 -71.28 53.05 10.79
C ALA A 251 -70.76 52.87 9.33
N ALA A 252 -69.91 53.77 8.85
CA ALA A 252 -69.35 53.74 7.50
C ALA A 252 -68.03 52.94 7.40
N GLU A 253 -67.19 53.00 8.43
CA GLU A 253 -65.85 52.37 8.41
C GLU A 253 -65.93 50.85 8.58
N SER A 254 -66.80 50.35 9.46
CA SER A 254 -67.02 48.90 9.66
C SER A 254 -67.40 48.14 8.38
N ARG A 255 -68.05 48.81 7.41
CA ARG A 255 -68.45 48.17 6.14
C ARG A 255 -67.29 47.99 5.16
N ARG A 256 -66.21 48.78 5.29
CA ARG A 256 -65.03 48.70 4.40
C ARG A 256 -64.09 47.56 4.80
N ALA A 257 -63.90 47.33 6.10
CA ALA A 257 -63.07 46.24 6.61
C ALA A 257 -63.57 44.85 6.18
N ALA A 258 -64.89 44.61 6.26
CA ALA A 258 -65.53 43.33 5.90
C ALA A 258 -65.40 42.95 4.41
N ALA A 259 -65.09 43.90 3.52
CA ALA A 259 -64.88 43.64 2.10
C ALA A 259 -63.49 43.05 1.81
N GLN A 260 -62.45 43.57 2.48
CA GLN A 260 -61.05 43.17 2.26
C GLN A 260 -60.77 41.74 2.74
N GLU A 261 -61.41 41.30 3.83
CA GLU A 261 -61.28 39.94 4.37
C GLU A 261 -61.79 38.85 3.39
N ARG A 262 -62.80 39.18 2.57
CA ARG A 262 -63.37 38.26 1.58
C ARG A 262 -62.45 38.02 0.38
N GLU A 263 -61.71 39.04 -0.05
CA GLU A 263 -60.78 38.94 -1.18
C GLU A 263 -59.58 38.06 -0.84
N LEU A 264 -58.97 38.25 0.33
CA LEU A 264 -57.86 37.43 0.82
C LEU A 264 -58.21 35.93 0.85
N ARG A 265 -59.39 35.57 1.40
CA ARG A 265 -59.87 34.17 1.43
C ARG A 265 -60.02 33.53 0.05
N LEU A 266 -60.35 34.30 -0.99
CA LEU A 266 -60.41 33.78 -2.36
C LEU A 266 -59.00 33.51 -2.92
N THR A 267 -58.03 34.37 -2.63
CA THR A 267 -56.63 34.18 -3.07
C THR A 267 -55.95 32.98 -2.43
N ASP A 268 -56.16 32.75 -1.12
CA ASP A 268 -55.57 31.58 -0.44
C ASP A 268 -56.21 30.26 -0.88
N ARG A 269 -57.51 30.24 -1.18
CA ARG A 269 -58.18 29.07 -1.77
C ARG A 269 -57.62 28.71 -3.15
N GLN A 270 -57.25 29.70 -3.96
CA GLN A 270 -56.59 29.45 -5.25
C GLN A 270 -55.15 28.93 -5.10
N ARG A 271 -54.43 29.30 -4.04
CA ARG A 271 -53.10 28.76 -3.74
C ARG A 271 -53.16 27.29 -3.32
N GLN A 272 -54.13 26.92 -2.49
CA GLN A 272 -54.32 25.52 -2.06
C GLN A 272 -54.61 24.58 -3.25
N LEU A 273 -55.51 24.98 -4.16
CA LEU A 273 -55.84 24.17 -5.33
C LEU A 273 -54.63 23.93 -6.26
N LYS A 274 -53.76 24.94 -6.45
CA LYS A 274 -52.52 24.76 -7.24
C LYS A 274 -51.55 23.76 -6.60
N LEU A 275 -51.40 23.81 -5.28
CA LEU A 275 -50.57 22.87 -4.54
C LEU A 275 -51.09 21.42 -4.66
N GLU A 276 -52.41 21.22 -4.62
CA GLU A 276 -53.03 19.91 -4.84
C GLU A 276 -52.83 19.38 -6.28
N GLU A 277 -52.90 20.25 -7.29
CA GLU A 277 -52.58 19.88 -8.68
C GLU A 277 -51.12 19.50 -8.88
N GLU A 278 -50.19 20.21 -8.25
CA GLU A 278 -48.75 19.90 -8.28
C GLU A 278 -48.44 18.56 -7.59
N GLN A 279 -49.06 18.30 -6.43
CA GLN A 279 -48.94 17.02 -5.73
C GLN A 279 -49.50 15.84 -6.53
N ARG A 280 -50.63 16.03 -7.23
CA ARG A 280 -51.18 15.00 -8.14
C ARG A 280 -50.23 14.69 -9.30
N LYS A 281 -49.71 15.72 -9.98
CA LYS A 281 -48.74 15.55 -11.08
C LYS A 281 -47.46 14.83 -10.62
N ALA A 282 -46.97 15.13 -9.41
CA ALA A 282 -45.81 14.44 -8.84
C ALA A 282 -46.11 12.95 -8.53
N LEU A 283 -47.30 12.64 -8.01
CA LEU A 283 -47.72 11.26 -7.74
C LEU A 283 -47.92 10.44 -9.01
N ASP A 284 -48.46 11.03 -10.08
CA ASP A 284 -48.68 10.31 -11.34
C ASP A 284 -47.36 10.08 -12.08
N ALA A 285 -46.45 11.05 -12.10
CA ALA A 285 -45.09 10.85 -12.62
C ALA A 285 -44.30 9.76 -11.87
N ALA A 286 -44.48 9.65 -10.55
CA ALA A 286 -43.86 8.59 -9.74
C ALA A 286 -44.42 7.19 -10.07
N LYS A 287 -45.72 7.08 -10.41
CA LYS A 287 -46.31 5.81 -10.87
C LYS A 287 -45.75 5.40 -12.23
N GLU A 288 -45.67 6.33 -13.18
CA GLU A 288 -45.14 6.06 -14.53
C GLU A 288 -43.68 5.57 -14.48
N GLN A 289 -42.84 6.19 -13.64
CA GLN A 289 -41.46 5.75 -13.41
C GLN A 289 -41.40 4.28 -12.92
N HIS A 290 -42.19 3.96 -11.89
CA HIS A 290 -42.23 2.63 -11.28
C HIS A 290 -42.85 1.56 -12.20
N GLU A 291 -43.82 1.92 -13.05
CA GLU A 291 -44.32 1.01 -14.09
C GLU A 291 -43.30 0.78 -15.21
N ALA A 292 -42.55 1.81 -15.62
CA ALA A 292 -41.48 1.65 -16.61
C ALA A 292 -40.33 0.77 -16.09
N GLU A 293 -39.95 0.91 -14.81
CA GLU A 293 -38.95 0.06 -14.15
C GLU A 293 -39.41 -1.42 -14.09
N LYS A 294 -40.68 -1.67 -13.71
CA LYS A 294 -41.26 -3.01 -13.73
C LYS A 294 -41.28 -3.65 -15.12
N ARG A 295 -41.52 -2.88 -16.18
CA ARG A 295 -41.48 -3.40 -17.57
C ARG A 295 -40.09 -3.86 -17.96
N LYS A 296 -39.04 -3.09 -17.62
CA LYS A 296 -37.64 -3.48 -17.86
C LYS A 296 -37.26 -4.76 -17.13
N ILE A 297 -37.61 -4.88 -15.85
CA ILE A 297 -37.35 -6.11 -15.06
C ILE A 297 -38.00 -7.34 -15.71
N LEU A 298 -39.23 -7.19 -16.23
CA LEU A 298 -39.94 -8.27 -16.95
C LEU A 298 -39.37 -8.59 -18.34
N GLU A 299 -38.69 -7.64 -18.98
CA GLU A 299 -37.97 -7.87 -20.25
C GLU A 299 -36.63 -8.58 -19.99
N ASP A 300 -35.87 -8.14 -18.99
CA ASP A 300 -34.62 -8.79 -18.55
C ASP A 300 -34.86 -10.24 -18.08
N GLU A 301 -35.95 -10.50 -17.33
CA GLU A 301 -36.32 -11.84 -16.88
C GLU A 301 -36.71 -12.77 -18.04
N LYS A 302 -37.26 -12.24 -19.15
CA LYS A 302 -37.55 -13.02 -20.36
C LYS A 302 -36.26 -13.38 -21.10
N LEU A 303 -35.36 -12.42 -21.29
CA LEU A 303 -34.07 -12.65 -21.95
C LEU A 303 -33.26 -13.73 -21.21
N LEU A 304 -33.21 -13.66 -19.88
CA LEU A 304 -32.57 -14.68 -19.03
C LEU A 304 -33.18 -16.08 -19.18
N LYS A 305 -34.51 -16.18 -19.38
CA LYS A 305 -35.19 -17.47 -19.62
C LYS A 305 -34.85 -18.03 -21.00
N GLU A 306 -34.87 -17.21 -22.05
CA GLU A 306 -34.48 -17.64 -23.39
C GLU A 306 -33.02 -18.10 -23.47
N GLU A 307 -32.10 -17.41 -22.77
CA GLU A 307 -30.70 -17.83 -22.68
C GLU A 307 -30.53 -19.15 -21.93
N ALA A 308 -31.27 -19.35 -20.83
CA ALA A 308 -31.27 -20.60 -20.08
C ALA A 308 -31.82 -21.77 -20.90
N GLU A 309 -32.86 -21.56 -21.72
CA GLU A 309 -33.42 -22.56 -22.63
C GLU A 309 -32.42 -22.94 -23.73
N LYS A 310 -31.81 -21.96 -24.42
CA LYS A 310 -30.74 -22.18 -25.41
C LYS A 310 -29.57 -22.98 -24.81
N PHE A 311 -29.19 -22.68 -23.57
CA PHE A 311 -28.12 -23.40 -22.86
C PHE A 311 -28.53 -24.85 -22.47
N ALA A 312 -29.80 -25.08 -22.14
CA ALA A 312 -30.33 -26.41 -21.86
C ALA A 312 -30.40 -27.28 -23.13
N GLU A 313 -30.77 -26.71 -24.28
CA GLU A 313 -30.76 -27.38 -25.58
C GLU A 313 -29.33 -27.79 -26.00
N MET A 314 -28.37 -26.87 -25.89
CA MET A 314 -26.95 -27.17 -26.16
C MET A 314 -26.43 -28.31 -25.27
N LYS A 315 -26.76 -28.31 -23.97
CA LYS A 315 -26.42 -29.43 -23.06
C LYS A 315 -27.06 -30.76 -23.47
N ARG A 316 -28.31 -30.75 -23.94
CA ARG A 316 -28.98 -31.97 -24.45
C ARG A 316 -28.28 -32.50 -25.71
N LEU A 317 -27.91 -31.61 -26.63
CA LEU A 317 -27.24 -31.98 -27.88
C LEU A 317 -25.86 -32.60 -27.63
N PHE A 318 -25.05 -32.00 -26.74
CA PHE A 318 -23.77 -32.59 -26.31
C PHE A 318 -23.94 -33.94 -25.60
N ALA A 319 -25.00 -34.12 -24.80
CA ALA A 319 -25.29 -35.40 -24.13
C ALA A 319 -25.67 -36.51 -25.12
N VAL A 320 -26.35 -36.18 -26.22
CA VAL A 320 -26.64 -37.14 -27.32
C VAL A 320 -25.36 -37.51 -28.06
N GLN A 321 -24.57 -36.53 -28.49
CA GLN A 321 -23.30 -36.76 -29.19
C GLN A 321 -22.32 -37.63 -28.37
N ARG A 322 -22.25 -37.41 -27.06
CA ARG A 322 -21.42 -38.23 -26.16
C ARG A 322 -21.90 -39.69 -26.10
N LYS A 323 -23.20 -39.94 -26.00
CA LYS A 323 -23.78 -41.30 -26.03
C LYS A 323 -23.53 -42.01 -27.36
N GLU A 324 -23.54 -41.29 -28.48
CA GLU A 324 -23.25 -41.85 -29.80
C GLU A 324 -21.76 -42.19 -29.96
N ALA A 325 -20.86 -41.33 -29.48
CA ALA A 325 -19.42 -41.60 -29.47
C ALA A 325 -19.08 -42.83 -28.59
N GLU A 326 -19.65 -42.91 -27.38
CA GLU A 326 -19.48 -44.07 -26.49
C GLU A 326 -20.00 -45.37 -27.13
N LYS A 327 -21.15 -45.34 -27.82
CA LYS A 327 -21.67 -46.50 -28.58
C LYS A 327 -20.73 -46.97 -29.69
N ARG A 328 -20.15 -46.04 -30.47
CA ARG A 328 -19.20 -46.40 -31.55
C ARG A 328 -17.96 -47.11 -31.01
N ILE A 329 -17.38 -46.59 -29.91
CA ILE A 329 -16.22 -47.20 -29.25
C ILE A 329 -16.53 -48.61 -28.75
N ILE A 330 -17.73 -48.84 -28.21
CA ILE A 330 -18.17 -50.18 -27.75
C ILE A 330 -18.31 -51.14 -28.93
N GLN A 331 -18.93 -50.72 -30.04
CA GLN A 331 -19.07 -51.54 -31.25
C GLN A 331 -17.72 -51.91 -31.87
N GLU A 332 -16.77 -50.98 -31.99
CA GLU A 332 -15.42 -51.28 -32.46
C GLU A 332 -14.70 -52.32 -31.59
N ARG A 333 -14.91 -52.26 -30.26
CA ARG A 333 -14.33 -53.24 -29.33
C ARG A 333 -14.95 -54.62 -29.50
N GLN A 334 -16.26 -54.71 -29.71
CA GLN A 334 -16.97 -55.97 -29.97
C GLN A 334 -16.48 -56.62 -31.27
N ASN A 335 -16.44 -55.86 -32.38
CA ASN A 335 -16.00 -56.36 -33.68
C ASN A 335 -14.56 -56.93 -33.64
N LYS A 336 -13.64 -56.27 -32.91
CA LYS A 336 -12.26 -56.76 -32.70
C LYS A 336 -12.22 -58.07 -31.89
N SER A 337 -13.10 -58.22 -30.90
CA SER A 337 -13.21 -59.44 -30.09
C SER A 337 -13.79 -60.62 -30.90
N GLU A 338 -14.77 -60.37 -31.76
CA GLU A 338 -15.36 -61.41 -32.62
C GLU A 338 -14.37 -61.91 -33.67
N ALA A 339 -13.58 -61.02 -34.28
CA ALA A 339 -12.54 -61.40 -35.23
C ALA A 339 -11.47 -62.31 -34.60
N ALA A 340 -11.01 -61.98 -33.39
CA ALA A 340 -10.04 -62.82 -32.66
C ALA A 340 -10.62 -64.20 -32.30
N SER A 341 -11.91 -64.26 -31.94
CA SER A 341 -12.60 -65.52 -31.60
C SER A 341 -12.66 -66.50 -32.78
N ARG A 342 -12.92 -66.00 -34.01
CA ARG A 342 -12.97 -66.83 -35.22
C ARG A 342 -11.63 -67.49 -35.55
N ILE A 343 -10.54 -66.72 -35.47
CA ILE A 343 -9.17 -67.23 -35.75
C ILE A 343 -8.79 -68.34 -34.77
N ALA A 344 -9.15 -68.20 -33.48
CA ALA A 344 -8.90 -69.23 -32.47
C ALA A 344 -9.68 -70.53 -32.73
N ALA A 345 -10.90 -70.44 -33.26
CA ALA A 345 -11.70 -71.61 -33.59
C ALA A 345 -11.12 -72.41 -34.77
N GLU A 346 -10.69 -71.73 -35.84
CA GLU A 346 -10.09 -72.36 -37.03
C GLU A 346 -8.81 -73.15 -36.68
N GLN A 347 -7.91 -72.57 -35.87
CA GLN A 347 -6.68 -73.23 -35.43
C GLN A 347 -6.94 -74.53 -34.63
N SER A 348 -8.04 -74.58 -33.88
CA SER A 348 -8.39 -75.77 -33.08
C SER A 348 -8.82 -76.96 -33.95
N LEU A 349 -9.44 -76.71 -35.11
CA LEU A 349 -9.93 -77.75 -36.02
C LEU A 349 -8.80 -78.35 -36.86
N GLU A 350 -7.81 -77.55 -37.28
CA GLU A 350 -6.65 -78.07 -38.02
C GLU A 350 -5.79 -79.02 -37.18
N TYR A 351 -5.64 -78.73 -35.89
CA TYR A 351 -4.86 -79.56 -34.96
C TYR A 351 -5.44 -80.97 -34.79
N GLN A 352 -6.76 -81.10 -34.80
CA GLN A 352 -7.43 -82.40 -34.63
C GLN A 352 -7.21 -83.31 -35.84
N ARG A 353 -7.36 -82.79 -37.07
CA ARG A 353 -7.18 -83.58 -38.31
C ARG A 353 -5.78 -84.21 -38.43
N ARG A 354 -4.72 -83.44 -38.15
CA ARG A 354 -3.33 -83.93 -38.23
C ARG A 354 -3.02 -85.07 -37.27
N ARG A 355 -3.77 -85.19 -36.18
CA ARG A 355 -3.59 -86.24 -35.16
C ARG A 355 -4.18 -87.59 -35.59
N GLU A 356 -5.24 -87.57 -36.39
CA GLU A 356 -5.91 -88.77 -36.89
C GLU A 356 -5.08 -89.43 -38.01
N GLU A 357 -4.57 -88.64 -38.96
CA GLU A 357 -3.69 -89.09 -40.06
C GLU A 357 -2.37 -89.76 -39.60
N PHE A 358 -1.94 -89.51 -38.36
CA PHE A 358 -0.71 -90.09 -37.79
C PHE A 358 -0.92 -91.52 -37.25
N LEU A 359 -2.13 -91.84 -36.78
CA LEU A 359 -2.43 -93.14 -36.15
C LEU A 359 -2.61 -94.25 -37.18
N GLU A 360 -3.13 -93.94 -38.37
CA GLU A 360 -3.40 -94.90 -39.45
C GLU A 360 -2.12 -95.55 -40.04
N LYS A 361 -0.98 -94.83 -40.04
CA LYS A 361 0.23 -95.25 -40.76
C LYS A 361 1.06 -96.33 -40.04
N ASN A 362 0.88 -96.53 -38.74
CA ASN A 362 1.74 -97.40 -37.93
C ASN A 362 1.32 -98.89 -37.88
N ILE A 363 0.15 -99.25 -38.41
CA ILE A 363 -0.45 -100.59 -38.19
C ILE A 363 -0.06 -101.62 -39.29
N HIS A 364 0.45 -101.17 -40.44
CA HIS A 364 0.61 -102.01 -41.65
C HIS A 364 2.00 -102.67 -41.88
N ALA A 365 2.90 -102.67 -40.89
CA ALA A 365 4.34 -102.83 -41.16
C ALA A 365 5.01 -104.18 -40.77
N HIS A 366 4.31 -105.19 -40.21
CA HIS A 366 5.01 -106.30 -39.54
C HIS A 366 4.35 -107.69 -39.60
N ASP A 367 4.45 -108.40 -40.75
CA ASP A 367 4.28 -109.87 -40.82
C ASP A 367 4.96 -110.50 -42.06
N GLY A 368 5.56 -111.70 -41.94
CA GLY A 368 5.66 -112.62 -43.09
C GLY A 368 7.00 -113.25 -43.56
N LEU A 369 8.15 -113.14 -42.88
CA LEU A 369 9.44 -113.73 -43.36
C LEU A 369 10.27 -114.46 -42.29
N TRP A 370 9.64 -115.32 -41.48
CA TRP A 370 10.28 -115.92 -40.29
C TRP A 370 11.07 -117.22 -40.59
N GLU A 371 10.48 -118.20 -41.28
CA GLU A 371 10.98 -119.59 -41.23
C GLU A 371 12.14 -119.93 -42.19
N LYS A 372 12.26 -119.20 -43.31
CA LYS A 372 13.37 -119.42 -44.28
C LYS A 372 14.68 -118.79 -43.85
N ARG A 373 14.66 -117.91 -42.84
CA ARG A 373 15.86 -117.46 -42.14
C ARG A 373 16.46 -118.58 -41.30
N MET A 374 15.65 -119.26 -40.48
CA MET A 374 16.12 -120.18 -39.42
C MET A 374 17.20 -121.20 -39.83
N ALA A 375 17.18 -121.72 -41.06
CA ALA A 375 18.15 -122.71 -41.54
C ALA A 375 19.49 -122.09 -42.02
N GLU A 376 19.46 -120.98 -42.77
CA GLU A 376 20.67 -120.21 -43.08
C GLU A 376 21.20 -119.49 -41.85
N GLU A 377 20.30 -119.08 -40.95
CA GLU A 377 20.63 -118.60 -39.62
C GLU A 377 21.42 -119.68 -38.90
N GLN A 378 20.96 -120.88 -38.55
CA GLN A 378 21.78 -121.82 -37.75
C GLN A 378 23.25 -122.00 -38.17
N ALA A 379 23.56 -121.98 -39.48
CA ALA A 379 24.95 -122.01 -39.98
C ALA A 379 25.68 -120.65 -39.87
N ARG A 380 25.02 -119.54 -40.25
CA ARG A 380 25.53 -118.17 -39.97
C ARG A 380 25.59 -117.86 -38.49
N HIS A 381 24.74 -118.49 -37.67
CA HIS A 381 24.48 -118.31 -36.25
C HIS A 381 25.56 -118.98 -35.41
N LYS A 382 26.27 -120.00 -35.90
CA LYS A 382 27.51 -120.46 -35.23
C LYS A 382 28.68 -119.49 -35.40
N LYS A 383 28.93 -119.03 -36.63
CA LYS A 383 29.99 -118.02 -36.89
C LYS A 383 29.63 -116.64 -36.35
N ALA A 384 28.35 -116.30 -36.42
CA ALA A 384 27.78 -115.17 -35.72
C ALA A 384 27.91 -115.42 -34.22
N LEU A 385 27.54 -116.54 -33.61
CA LEU A 385 27.74 -116.78 -32.15
C LEU A 385 29.17 -116.56 -31.68
N GLU A 386 30.19 -116.86 -32.49
CA GLU A 386 31.58 -116.57 -32.15
C GLU A 386 31.91 -115.08 -32.31
N GLN A 387 31.52 -114.46 -33.43
CA GLN A 387 31.65 -113.01 -33.66
C GLN A 387 30.78 -112.18 -32.70
N GLU A 388 29.67 -112.73 -32.25
CA GLU A 388 28.64 -112.24 -31.34
C GLU A 388 29.06 -112.51 -29.91
N ALA A 389 29.82 -113.56 -29.59
CA ALA A 389 30.47 -113.70 -28.28
C ALA A 389 31.61 -112.69 -28.12
N SER A 390 32.46 -112.52 -29.14
CA SER A 390 33.50 -111.48 -29.12
C SER A 390 32.88 -110.08 -29.13
N TYR A 391 31.88 -109.82 -30.00
CA TYR A 391 31.11 -108.59 -30.01
C TYR A 391 30.31 -108.41 -28.72
N GLN A 392 29.73 -109.43 -28.11
CA GLN A 392 29.05 -109.31 -26.80
C GLN A 392 30.07 -108.95 -25.72
N ILE A 393 31.28 -109.49 -25.72
CA ILE A 393 32.33 -109.12 -24.75
C ILE A 393 32.79 -107.67 -24.98
N GLU A 394 33.01 -107.26 -26.24
CA GLU A 394 33.44 -105.90 -26.58
C GLU A 394 32.31 -104.89 -26.37
N HIS A 395 31.08 -105.19 -26.80
CA HIS A 395 29.86 -104.43 -26.56
C HIS A 395 29.48 -104.40 -25.07
N LEU A 396 29.75 -105.44 -24.28
CA LEU A 396 29.59 -105.38 -22.81
C LEU A 396 30.63 -104.44 -22.19
N LYS A 397 31.88 -104.47 -22.66
CA LYS A 397 32.92 -103.50 -22.24
C LYS A 397 32.59 -102.08 -22.69
N GLU A 398 32.13 -101.89 -23.92
CA GLU A 398 31.73 -100.60 -24.47
C GLU A 398 30.47 -100.08 -23.76
N MET A 399 29.48 -100.93 -23.49
CA MET A 399 28.31 -100.58 -22.67
C MET A 399 28.67 -100.34 -21.20
N GLN A 400 29.71 -100.98 -20.66
CA GLN A 400 30.23 -100.65 -19.33
C GLN A 400 30.98 -99.32 -19.31
N GLU A 401 31.87 -99.05 -20.26
CA GLU A 401 32.56 -97.76 -20.45
C GLU A 401 31.56 -96.63 -20.73
N ARG A 402 30.57 -96.89 -21.58
CA ARG A 402 29.48 -95.96 -21.90
C ARG A 402 28.61 -95.70 -20.68
N ARG A 403 28.20 -96.72 -19.93
CA ARG A 403 27.51 -96.54 -18.63
C ARG A 403 28.37 -95.79 -17.63
N ARG A 404 29.69 -96.00 -17.61
CA ARG A 404 30.61 -95.26 -16.73
C ARG A 404 30.69 -93.79 -17.14
N ARG A 405 30.80 -93.49 -18.44
CA ARG A 405 30.76 -92.12 -18.98
C ARG A 405 29.40 -91.45 -18.75
N GLU A 406 28.30 -92.12 -19.03
CA GLU A 406 26.93 -91.62 -18.75
C GLU A 406 26.72 -91.37 -17.25
N LEU A 407 27.33 -92.16 -16.37
CA LEU A 407 27.34 -91.93 -14.91
C LEU A 407 28.24 -90.76 -14.52
N GLU A 408 29.46 -90.65 -15.06
CA GLU A 408 30.41 -89.56 -14.83
C GLU A 408 29.85 -88.21 -15.33
N GLU A 409 29.28 -88.18 -16.53
CA GLU A 409 28.56 -87.05 -17.13
C GLU A 409 27.30 -86.72 -16.33
N GLY A 410 26.50 -87.72 -15.95
CA GLY A 410 25.32 -87.53 -15.10
C GLY A 410 25.65 -86.94 -13.73
N LEU A 411 26.76 -87.38 -13.11
CA LEU A 411 27.29 -86.81 -11.88
C LEU A 411 27.82 -85.38 -12.10
N ALA A 412 28.52 -85.11 -13.19
CA ALA A 412 29.01 -83.77 -13.51
C ALA A 412 27.86 -82.78 -13.80
N ILE A 413 26.82 -83.21 -14.51
CA ILE A 413 25.60 -82.44 -14.77
C ILE A 413 24.85 -82.19 -13.46
N ARG A 414 24.70 -83.20 -12.61
CA ARG A 414 24.10 -83.05 -11.28
C ARG A 414 24.89 -82.06 -10.42
N GLN A 415 26.21 -82.14 -10.39
CA GLN A 415 27.05 -81.18 -9.64
C GLN A 415 26.93 -79.75 -10.19
N LYS A 416 26.73 -79.55 -11.50
CA LYS A 416 26.44 -78.24 -12.07
C LYS A 416 25.09 -77.71 -11.58
N PHE A 417 24.02 -78.51 -11.68
CA PHE A 417 22.71 -78.12 -11.18
C PHE A 417 22.68 -77.87 -9.67
N GLU A 418 23.42 -78.65 -8.87
CA GLU A 418 23.55 -78.42 -7.43
C GLU A 418 24.26 -77.08 -7.14
N ARG A 419 25.30 -76.73 -7.91
CA ARG A 419 25.97 -75.42 -7.83
C ARG A 419 25.06 -74.26 -8.25
N GLU A 420 24.44 -74.35 -9.42
CA GLU A 420 23.50 -73.35 -9.94
C GLU A 420 22.32 -73.13 -8.97
N ALA A 421 21.81 -74.21 -8.35
CA ALA A 421 20.78 -74.11 -7.33
C ALA A 421 21.29 -73.41 -6.05
N THR A 422 22.51 -73.69 -5.59
CA THR A 422 23.10 -72.96 -4.45
C THR A 422 23.33 -71.50 -4.78
N GLU A 423 23.88 -71.17 -5.95
CA GLU A 423 24.12 -69.81 -6.42
C GLU A 423 22.80 -69.01 -6.55
N PHE A 424 21.74 -69.63 -7.07
CA PHE A 424 20.41 -69.02 -7.14
C PHE A 424 19.81 -68.75 -5.75
N ILE A 425 19.96 -69.68 -4.81
CA ILE A 425 19.49 -69.51 -3.42
C ILE A 425 20.30 -68.42 -2.70
N GLU A 426 21.61 -68.34 -2.92
CA GLU A 426 22.47 -67.31 -2.34
C GLU A 426 22.23 -65.94 -2.95
N GLY A 427 22.05 -65.84 -4.28
CA GLY A 427 21.63 -64.64 -4.97
C GLY A 427 20.29 -64.11 -4.44
N GLY A 428 19.27 -64.98 -4.35
CA GLY A 428 17.96 -64.61 -3.80
C GLY A 428 17.99 -64.23 -2.31
N LYS A 429 18.94 -64.75 -1.52
CA LYS A 429 19.20 -64.28 -0.14
C LYS A 429 19.87 -62.91 -0.14
N ALA A 430 20.85 -62.68 -1.02
CA ALA A 430 21.57 -61.41 -1.15
C ALA A 430 20.62 -60.28 -1.59
N GLU A 431 19.76 -60.51 -2.58
CA GLU A 431 18.73 -59.56 -3.02
C GLU A 431 17.74 -59.21 -1.91
N LYS A 432 17.28 -60.20 -1.13
CA LYS A 432 16.42 -59.94 0.03
C LYS A 432 17.14 -59.12 1.11
N ALA A 433 18.44 -59.37 1.31
CA ALA A 433 19.26 -58.61 2.25
C ALA A 433 19.51 -57.16 1.79
N THR A 434 19.71 -56.91 0.49
CA THR A 434 19.83 -55.53 -0.05
C THR A 434 18.47 -54.81 -0.02
N ALA A 435 17.38 -55.48 -0.37
CA ALA A 435 16.03 -54.94 -0.24
C ALA A 435 15.69 -54.54 1.20
N HIS A 436 16.04 -55.38 2.20
CA HIS A 436 15.84 -55.05 3.62
C HIS A 436 16.68 -53.83 4.05
N LYS A 437 17.97 -53.76 3.65
CA LYS A 437 18.82 -52.60 3.92
C LYS A 437 18.25 -51.31 3.31
N ASN A 438 17.77 -51.36 2.07
CA ASN A 438 17.14 -50.23 1.39
C ASN A 438 15.86 -49.78 2.10
N LEU A 439 15.05 -50.73 2.57
CA LEU A 439 13.83 -50.47 3.33
C LEU A 439 14.13 -49.86 4.71
N ASP A 440 15.22 -50.26 5.37
CA ASP A 440 15.66 -49.64 6.63
C ASP A 440 16.25 -48.24 6.43
N ILE A 441 16.94 -47.97 5.31
CA ILE A 441 17.35 -46.63 4.90
C ILE A 441 16.11 -45.74 4.69
N LEU A 442 15.09 -46.23 3.97
CA LEU A 442 13.85 -45.50 3.72
C LEU A 442 13.09 -45.21 5.03
N LYS A 443 13.00 -46.18 5.96
CA LYS A 443 12.42 -45.97 7.30
C LYS A 443 13.14 -44.87 8.08
N LYS A 444 14.49 -44.84 8.04
CA LYS A 444 15.29 -43.80 8.70
C LYS A 444 15.02 -42.42 8.10
N ALA A 445 15.09 -42.29 6.77
CA ALA A 445 14.79 -41.04 6.08
C ALA A 445 13.36 -40.53 6.37
N HIS A 446 12.37 -41.42 6.39
CA HIS A 446 10.99 -41.04 6.77
C HIS A 446 10.90 -40.59 8.24
N LYS A 447 11.62 -41.24 9.16
CA LYS A 447 11.67 -40.82 10.57
C LYS A 447 12.32 -39.44 10.71
N GLU A 448 13.44 -39.19 10.03
CA GLU A 448 14.12 -37.89 9.99
C GLU A 448 13.21 -36.80 9.42
N GLN A 449 12.45 -37.10 8.36
CA GLN A 449 11.45 -36.18 7.80
C GLN A 449 10.31 -35.88 8.78
N MET A 450 9.83 -36.87 9.54
CA MET A 450 8.84 -36.67 10.59
C MET A 450 9.39 -35.79 11.73
N GLU A 451 10.61 -36.05 12.20
CA GLU A 451 11.27 -35.22 13.21
C GLU A 451 11.51 -33.78 12.72
N MET A 452 11.89 -33.59 11.45
CA MET A 452 12.02 -32.26 10.83
C MET A 452 10.67 -31.53 10.80
N ASN A 453 9.60 -32.20 10.35
CA ASN A 453 8.25 -31.62 10.33
C ASN A 453 7.72 -31.29 11.73
N GLU A 454 8.04 -32.10 12.74
CA GLU A 454 7.70 -31.79 14.13
C GLU A 454 8.48 -30.59 14.68
N ARG A 455 9.78 -30.48 14.37
CA ARG A 455 10.59 -29.29 14.74
C ARG A 455 10.02 -28.04 14.07
N ARG A 456 9.71 -28.10 12.77
CA ARG A 456 9.11 -26.97 12.04
C ARG A 456 7.76 -26.58 12.62
N ARG A 457 6.87 -27.54 12.92
CA ARG A 457 5.58 -27.27 13.61
C ARG A 457 5.73 -26.69 15.02
N LYS A 458 6.82 -27.00 15.73
CA LYS A 458 7.13 -26.38 17.03
C LYS A 458 7.63 -24.95 16.85
N GLN A 459 8.47 -24.70 15.85
CA GLN A 459 8.94 -23.36 15.47
C GLN A 459 7.79 -22.46 15.00
N GLU A 460 6.97 -22.92 14.04
CA GLU A 460 5.74 -22.25 13.58
C GLU A 460 4.82 -21.87 14.77
N ARG A 461 4.72 -22.73 15.79
CA ARG A 461 3.93 -22.44 17.01
C ARG A 461 4.60 -21.46 17.97
N SER A 462 5.92 -21.50 18.13
CA SER A 462 6.62 -20.51 18.97
C SER A 462 6.62 -19.13 18.30
N GLU A 463 6.80 -19.07 16.98
CA GLU A 463 6.71 -17.84 16.18
C GLU A 463 5.32 -17.22 16.32
N LEU A 464 4.24 -18.00 16.12
CA LEU A 464 2.87 -17.51 16.33
C LEU A 464 2.61 -17.03 17.78
N LEU A 465 3.16 -17.70 18.79
CA LEU A 465 3.05 -17.25 20.18
C LEU A 465 3.88 -15.98 20.45
N GLU A 466 5.03 -15.81 19.81
CA GLU A 466 5.85 -14.61 19.89
C GLU A 466 5.16 -13.42 19.20
N ASP A 467 4.52 -13.64 18.04
CA ASP A 467 3.69 -12.66 17.33
C ASP A 467 2.45 -12.26 18.16
N GLU A 468 1.73 -13.22 18.75
CA GLU A 468 0.61 -12.95 19.67
C GLU A 468 1.04 -12.15 20.90
N LEU A 469 2.21 -12.45 21.48
CA LEU A 469 2.79 -11.71 22.60
C LEU A 469 3.29 -10.32 22.18
N ALA A 470 3.82 -10.16 20.97
CA ALA A 470 4.23 -8.88 20.42
C ALA A 470 3.01 -7.96 20.18
N ALA A 471 1.95 -8.48 19.57
CA ALA A 471 0.70 -7.76 19.37
C ALA A 471 0.04 -7.34 20.69
N ARG A 472 0.07 -8.22 21.72
CA ARG A 472 -0.39 -7.86 23.08
C ARG A 472 0.44 -6.74 23.70
N ARG A 473 1.77 -6.81 23.61
CA ARG A 473 2.66 -5.74 24.09
C ARG A 473 2.44 -4.42 23.35
N GLU A 474 2.20 -4.46 22.04
CA GLU A 474 1.89 -3.26 21.26
C GLU A 474 0.59 -2.61 21.77
N GLN A 475 -0.48 -3.40 21.94
CA GLN A 475 -1.73 -2.94 22.56
C GLN A 475 -1.53 -2.38 23.97
N GLU A 476 -0.73 -3.02 24.82
CA GLU A 476 -0.37 -2.53 26.16
C GLU A 476 0.35 -1.16 26.07
N THR A 477 1.29 -0.97 25.13
CA THR A 477 1.98 0.33 24.94
C THR A 477 1.08 1.42 24.38
N GLU A 478 0.13 1.10 23.49
CA GLU A 478 -0.90 2.05 23.03
C GLU A 478 -1.82 2.46 24.18
N ASP A 479 -2.19 1.50 25.03
CA ASP A 479 -3.02 1.70 26.21
C ASP A 479 -2.33 2.60 27.25
N GLU A 480 -1.06 2.33 27.57
CA GLU A 480 -0.25 3.21 28.42
C GLU A 480 -0.09 4.61 27.83
N ALA A 481 0.11 4.73 26.51
CA ALA A 481 0.21 6.02 25.83
C ALA A 481 -1.10 6.81 25.90
N PHE A 482 -2.25 6.16 25.73
CA PHE A 482 -3.57 6.76 25.90
C PHE A 482 -3.82 7.20 27.34
N GLU A 483 -3.50 6.36 28.33
CA GLU A 483 -3.70 6.68 29.74
C GLU A 483 -2.81 7.84 30.20
N ASN A 484 -1.54 7.86 29.77
CA ASN A 484 -0.64 8.98 30.02
C ASN A 484 -1.15 10.28 29.41
N TYR A 485 -1.66 10.24 28.17
CA TYR A 485 -2.27 11.39 27.51
C TYR A 485 -3.54 11.87 28.24
N ALA A 486 -4.44 10.96 28.59
CA ALA A 486 -5.66 11.27 29.32
C ALA A 486 -5.37 11.83 30.73
N MET A 487 -4.34 11.32 31.43
CA MET A 487 -3.89 11.84 32.71
C MET A 487 -3.27 13.24 32.59
N GLN A 488 -2.48 13.51 31.56
CA GLN A 488 -1.94 14.85 31.28
C GLN A 488 -3.09 15.84 31.01
N LEU A 489 -4.03 15.48 30.13
CA LEU A 489 -5.20 16.28 29.82
C LEU A 489 -6.05 16.55 31.08
N MET A 490 -6.33 15.54 31.90
CA MET A 490 -7.06 15.74 33.17
C MET A 490 -6.33 16.67 34.15
N LYS A 491 -4.99 16.62 34.21
CA LYS A 491 -4.18 17.52 35.06
C LYS A 491 -4.28 18.96 34.56
N GLU A 492 -4.10 19.20 33.27
CA GLU A 492 -4.24 20.52 32.63
C GLU A 492 -5.64 21.11 32.84
N TRP A 493 -6.68 20.31 32.65
CA TRP A 493 -8.07 20.75 32.78
C TRP A 493 -8.49 21.01 34.23
N ARG A 494 -7.98 20.22 35.17
CA ARG A 494 -8.14 20.50 36.60
C ARG A 494 -7.37 21.77 37.01
N ALA A 495 -6.16 21.98 36.48
CA ALA A 495 -5.38 23.20 36.74
C ALA A 495 -6.07 24.46 36.17
N ALA A 496 -6.78 24.33 35.04
CA ALA A 496 -7.64 25.38 34.49
C ALA A 496 -8.95 25.61 35.28
N GLY A 497 -9.19 24.89 36.38
CA GLY A 497 -10.39 25.03 37.21
C GLY A 497 -11.68 24.46 36.60
N LYS A 498 -11.57 23.65 35.54
CA LYS A 498 -12.71 23.15 34.76
C LYS A 498 -13.26 21.82 35.28
N ASP A 499 -14.51 21.52 34.94
CA ASP A 499 -15.13 20.26 35.34
C ASP A 499 -14.55 19.06 34.58
N VAL A 500 -14.03 18.08 35.32
CA VAL A 500 -13.41 16.85 34.80
C VAL A 500 -14.41 15.67 34.85
N THR A 501 -15.62 15.85 35.40
CA THR A 501 -16.61 14.74 35.49
C THR A 501 -17.01 14.11 34.16
N PRO A 502 -17.13 14.84 33.02
CA PRO A 502 -17.43 14.20 31.72
C PRO A 502 -16.31 13.26 31.27
N ILE A 503 -15.05 13.67 31.48
CA ILE A 503 -13.85 12.91 31.12
C ILE A 503 -13.75 11.63 31.95
N LEU A 504 -13.93 11.76 33.27
CA LEU A 504 -13.93 10.61 34.20
C LEU A 504 -15.02 9.59 33.87
N ARG A 505 -16.17 10.04 33.36
CA ARG A 505 -17.24 9.14 32.90
C ARG A 505 -16.81 8.33 31.68
N VAL A 506 -16.18 8.95 30.68
CA VAL A 506 -15.69 8.25 29.47
C VAL A 506 -14.60 7.25 29.83
N LEU A 507 -13.59 7.64 30.63
CA LEU A 507 -12.51 6.74 31.05
C LEU A 507 -13.03 5.52 31.84
N ARG A 508 -14.09 5.69 32.65
CA ARG A 508 -14.76 4.56 33.32
C ARG A 508 -15.50 3.63 32.36
N GLN A 509 -16.09 4.16 31.28
CA GLN A 509 -16.78 3.37 30.27
C GLN A 509 -15.79 2.57 29.41
N ASP A 510 -14.69 3.20 28.99
CA ASP A 510 -13.58 2.57 28.26
C ASP A 510 -12.97 1.41 29.08
N ASN A 511 -12.65 1.65 30.36
CA ASN A 511 -12.19 0.61 31.29
C ASN A 511 -13.21 -0.51 31.55
N ALA A 512 -14.51 -0.24 31.42
CA ALA A 512 -15.55 -1.27 31.56
C ALA A 512 -15.74 -2.13 30.29
N GLN A 513 -15.31 -1.63 29.12
CA GLN A 513 -15.31 -2.37 27.86
C GLN A 513 -14.10 -3.30 27.75
N ARG A 514 -12.95 -2.90 28.32
CA ARG A 514 -11.72 -3.71 28.50
C ARG A 514 -11.86 -4.92 29.46
N LYS A 515 -13.03 -5.56 29.56
CA LYS A 515 -13.16 -6.78 30.39
C LYS A 515 -12.15 -7.81 29.90
N PRO A 516 -11.27 -8.33 30.77
CA PRO A 516 -10.28 -9.31 30.36
C PRO A 516 -11.00 -10.52 29.74
N GLU A 517 -10.45 -11.03 28.65
CA GLU A 517 -10.89 -12.31 28.10
C GLU A 517 -10.95 -13.32 29.24
N ARG A 518 -12.08 -14.03 29.37
CA ARG A 518 -12.21 -15.04 30.44
C ARG A 518 -11.06 -16.03 30.26
N PRO A 519 -10.22 -16.27 31.28
CA PRO A 519 -9.12 -17.21 31.15
C PRO A 519 -9.70 -18.54 30.72
N VAL A 520 -9.25 -19.05 29.57
CA VAL A 520 -9.68 -20.34 29.04
C VAL A 520 -9.35 -21.38 30.11
N PRO A 521 -10.34 -22.13 30.63
CA PRO A 521 -10.11 -22.99 31.78
C PRO A 521 -9.03 -24.04 31.44
N PRO A 522 -8.03 -24.25 32.33
CA PRO A 522 -6.90 -25.12 32.04
C PRO A 522 -7.40 -26.54 31.74
N GLY A 523 -7.18 -26.98 30.51
CA GLY A 523 -7.65 -28.27 29.99
C GLY A 523 -8.59 -28.16 28.78
N GLN A 524 -9.24 -27.02 28.54
CA GLN A 524 -9.97 -26.78 27.29
C GLN A 524 -9.02 -26.28 26.20
N GLN A 525 -8.40 -27.21 25.47
CA GLN A 525 -7.87 -26.88 24.15
C GLN A 525 -9.05 -26.46 23.26
N LEU A 526 -9.05 -25.19 22.83
CA LEU A 526 -9.90 -24.75 21.73
C LEU A 526 -9.45 -25.49 20.46
N VAL A 527 -10.03 -26.68 20.24
CA VAL A 527 -9.78 -27.48 19.04
C VAL A 527 -10.24 -26.63 17.87
N ASN A 528 -9.30 -26.06 17.14
CA ASN A 528 -9.56 -25.24 15.96
C ASN A 528 -10.19 -26.15 14.89
N THR A 529 -11.53 -26.19 14.88
CA THR A 529 -12.31 -27.12 14.06
C THR A 529 -12.09 -26.90 12.58
N PHE A 530 -11.79 -25.65 12.17
CA PHE A 530 -11.38 -25.31 10.81
C PHE A 530 -10.12 -26.05 10.39
N SER A 531 -9.04 -25.98 11.17
CA SER A 531 -7.78 -26.66 10.84
C SER A 531 -7.88 -28.18 10.94
N ARG A 532 -8.75 -28.72 11.81
CA ARG A 532 -9.07 -30.16 11.86
C ARG A 532 -9.82 -30.65 10.60
N LEU A 533 -10.62 -29.79 9.97
CA LEU A 533 -11.35 -30.10 8.75
C LEU A 533 -10.53 -29.84 7.46
N GLY A 534 -9.24 -29.51 7.58
CA GLY A 534 -8.35 -29.28 6.43
C GLY A 534 -8.57 -27.95 5.71
N PHE A 535 -9.42 -27.07 6.24
CA PHE A 535 -9.52 -25.71 5.74
C PHE A 535 -8.31 -24.90 6.22
N PRO A 536 -7.65 -24.12 5.35
CA PRO A 536 -6.67 -23.14 5.82
C PRO A 536 -7.39 -22.17 6.74
N GLY A 537 -6.96 -22.12 8.00
CA GLY A 537 -7.50 -21.15 8.95
C GLY A 537 -7.28 -19.75 8.39
N ARG A 538 -8.33 -18.94 8.32
CA ARG A 538 -8.17 -17.51 8.05
C ARG A 538 -7.35 -16.93 9.18
N SER A 539 -6.10 -16.56 8.91
CA SER A 539 -5.38 -15.59 9.72
C SER A 539 -6.18 -14.30 9.67
N THR A 540 -6.90 -13.98 10.74
CA THR A 540 -7.49 -12.67 10.94
C THR A 540 -6.35 -11.71 11.26
N THR A 541 -5.85 -11.06 10.21
CA THR A 541 -5.10 -9.79 10.28
C THR A 541 -5.97 -8.70 10.88
#